data_AF-A0AAU6XU12-F1
#
_entry.id   AF-A0AAU6XU12-F1
#
_cell.length_a   1.000
_cell.length_b   1.000
_cell.length_c   1.000
_cell.angle_alpha   90.00
_cell.angle_beta   90.00
_cell.angle_gamma   90.00
#
_symmetry.space_group_name_H-M   'P 1'
#
loop_
_entity.id
_entity.type
_entity.pdbx_description
1 polymer ?
#
loop_
_entity_poly.entity_id
_entity_poly.type
_entity_poly.pdbx_seq_one_letter_code
_entity_poly.pdbx_strand_id
1 'polypeptide(L)' 'MTVSEIAYVLGFEDITSLSKLFKTKTNISPKEFRQSFQN' A
#
# COMPACT_ATOMS: atom_id res chain seq x y z
N MET A 1 -2.11 -9.10 8.16
CA MET A 1 -2.46 -7.78 7.64
C MET A 1 -2.34 -7.74 6.12
N THR A 2 -3.45 -7.52 5.43
CA THR A 2 -3.56 -7.33 3.97
C THR A 2 -3.39 -5.85 3.62
N VAL A 3 -3.13 -5.53 2.35
CA VAL A 3 -3.03 -4.13 1.90
C VAL A 3 -4.39 -3.42 2.04
N SER A 4 -5.51 -4.13 1.90
CA SER A 4 -6.85 -3.57 2.09
C SER A 4 -7.15 -3.24 3.56
N GLU A 5 -6.71 -4.09 4.50
CA GLU A 5 -6.83 -3.81 5.93
C GLU A 5 -6.01 -2.57 6.33
N ILE A 6 -4.81 -2.40 5.75
CA ILE A 6 -3.98 -1.20 5.96
C ILE A 6 -4.70 0.05 5.44
N ALA A 7 -5.30 -0.02 4.23
CA ALA A 7 -6.03 1.11 3.65
C ALA A 7 -7.16 1.58 4.59
N TYR A 8 -7.94 0.64 5.12
CA TYR A 8 -9.03 0.94 6.04
C TYR A 8 -8.52 1.59 7.35
N VAL A 9 -7.49 1.02 7.98
CA VAL A 9 -6.91 1.56 9.24
C VAL A 9 -6.34 2.96 9.05
N LEU A 10 -5.79 3.25 7.88
CA LEU A 10 -5.24 4.57 7.54
C LEU A 10 -6.31 5.59 7.09
N GLY A 11 -7.59 5.20 7.04
CA GLY A 11 -8.69 6.08 6.66
C GLY A 11 -8.86 6.28 5.15
N PHE A 12 -8.30 5.41 4.32
CA PHE A 12 -8.60 5.39 2.89
C PHE A 12 -9.92 4.66 2.64
N GLU A 13 -10.73 5.22 1.75
CA GLU A 13 -12.01 4.63 1.34
C GLU A 13 -11.81 3.31 0.58
N ASP A 14 -10.67 3.17 -0.12
CA ASP A 14 -10.36 1.98 -0.91
C ASP A 14 -8.84 1.77 -1.09
N ILE A 15 -8.47 0.53 -1.42
CA ILE A 15 -7.07 0.11 -1.66
C ILE A 15 -6.42 0.81 -2.85
N THR A 16 -7.18 1.22 -3.86
CA THR A 16 -6.68 1.88 -5.06
C THR A 16 -6.18 3.28 -4.72
N SER A 17 -6.91 4.02 -3.89
CA SER A 17 -6.51 5.34 -3.40
C SER A 17 -5.20 5.28 -2.63
N LEU A 18 -5.06 4.31 -1.71
CA LEU A 18 -3.79 4.03 -1.03
C LEU A 18 -2.68 3.67 -2.03
N SER A 19 -2.95 2.75 -2.96
CA SER A 19 -1.93 2.25 -3.91
C SER A 19 -1.42 3.34 -4.85
N LYS A 20 -2.32 4.22 -5.31
CA LYS A 20 -1.96 5.40 -6.12
C LYS A 20 -1.07 6.37 -5.34
N LEU A 21 -1.49 6.75 -4.12
CA LEU A 21 -0.71 7.65 -3.28
C LEU A 21 0.67 7.06 -2.97
N PHE A 22 0.70 5.79 -2.54
CA PHE A 22 1.92 5.10 -2.17
C PHE A 22 2.91 5.05 -3.35
N LYS A 23 2.44 4.68 -4.55
CA LYS A 23 3.28 4.65 -5.75
C LYS A 23 3.79 6.04 -6.14
N THR A 24 2.95 7.08 -6.05
CA THR A 24 3.38 8.46 -6.35
C THR A 24 4.45 8.96 -5.38
N LYS A 25 4.43 8.53 -4.12
CA LYS A 25 5.37 8.99 -3.08
C LYS A 25 6.65 8.16 -3.00
N THR A 26 6.59 6.88 -3.35
CA THR A 26 7.68 5.92 -3.15
C THR A 26 8.23 5.33 -4.45
N ASN A 27 7.56 5.56 -5.57
CA ASN A 27 7.86 5.02 -6.90
C ASN A 27 7.74 3.48 -7.04
N ILE A 28 7.24 2.78 -6.01
CA ILE A 28 6.99 1.34 -6.02
C ILE A 28 5.59 1.02 -5.49
N SER A 29 5.04 -0.16 -5.80
CA SER A 29 3.73 -0.57 -5.29
C SER A 29 3.80 -1.04 -3.82
N PRO A 30 2.67 -0.99 -3.07
CA PRO A 30 2.61 -1.57 -1.72
C PRO A 30 2.99 -3.06 -1.68
N LYS A 31 2.73 -3.80 -2.77
CA LYS A 31 3.10 -5.21 -2.90
C LYS A 31 4.62 -5.40 -3.03
N GLU A 32 5.27 -4.64 -3.91
CA GLU A 32 6.72 -4.66 -4.09
C GLU A 32 7.44 -4.26 -2.79
N PHE A 33 6.97 -3.20 -2.12
CA PHE A 33 7.48 -2.80 -0.81
C PHE A 33 7.34 -3.92 0.22
N ARG A 34 6.20 -4.62 0.27
CA ARG A 34 6.03 -5.74 1.20
C ARG A 34 6.97 -6.90 0.91
N GLN A 35 7.22 -7.19 -0.36
CA GLN A 35 8.14 -8.24 -0.78
C GLN A 35 9.61 -7.90 -0.44
N SER A 36 10.00 -6.62 -0.39
CA SER A 36 11.37 -6.23 -0.04
C SER A 36 11.76 -6.56 1.41
N PHE A 37 10.81 -6.85 2.30
CA PHE A 37 11.07 -7.30 3.68
C PHE A 37 11.11 -8.82 3.84
N GLN A 38 10.89 -9.59 2.77
CA GLN A 38 10.89 -11.05 2.80
C GLN A 38 12.20 -11.64 2.27
N ASN A 39 13.28 -10.86 2.33
CA ASN A 39 14.61 -11.23 1.85
C ASN A 39 15.66 -11.16 2.97
#